data_AF-A0A9Q1EAS6-F1
#
_entry.id   AF-A0A9Q1EAS6-F1
#
_cell.length_a   1.000
_cell.length_b   1.000
_cell.length_c   1.000
_cell.angle_alpha   90.00
_cell.angle_beta   90.00
_cell.angle_gamma   90.00
#
_symmetry.space_group_name_H-M   'P 1'
#
loop_
_entity.id
_entity.type
_entity.pdbx_description
1 polymer ?
#
loop_
_entity_poly.entity_id
_entity_poly.type
_entity_poly.pdbx_seq_one_letter_code
_entity_poly.pdbx_strand_id
1 'polypeptide(L)'
;MAAFAEATRILFKIIQTTHHLQNTAVTGGKTVPPASLQRKMWKLATLVRPASPTEDTMVKLAGNAVNWLHTCMQILEEHYQEILRQLMDKLKRIHLKNWPEAFQDMEDHGHSTPGPAPEPVPKRVASTETDNFRQKPCTNTEEVQENHGMPWGLGD
;
A
#
# COMPACT_ATOMS: atom_id res chain seq x y z
N MET A 1 4.66 28.72 -1.68
CA MET A 1 3.72 27.61 -1.34
C MET A 1 3.69 26.41 -2.32
N ALA A 2 3.43 26.57 -3.63
CA ALA A 2 3.18 25.41 -4.53
C ALA A 2 4.37 24.45 -4.74
N ALA A 3 5.60 24.98 -4.83
CA ALA A 3 6.79 24.17 -5.11
C ALA A 3 7.18 23.22 -3.95
N PHE A 4 7.04 23.68 -2.71
CA PHE A 4 7.29 22.85 -1.51
C PHE A 4 6.27 21.73 -1.39
N ALA A 5 4.97 22.04 -1.55
CA ALA A 5 3.91 21.05 -1.52
C ALA A 5 4.04 20.01 -2.64
N GLU A 6 4.55 20.40 -3.81
CA GLU A 6 4.85 19.44 -4.88
C GLU A 6 6.07 18.56 -4.52
N ALA A 7 7.13 19.14 -3.97
CA ALA A 7 8.30 18.37 -3.54
C ALA A 7 7.95 17.32 -2.47
N THR A 8 7.13 17.67 -1.47
CA THR A 8 6.71 16.71 -0.44
C THR A 8 5.87 15.57 -1.01
N ARG A 9 4.96 15.85 -1.96
CA ARG A 9 4.20 14.81 -2.67
C ARG A 9 5.09 13.87 -3.47
N ILE A 10 6.11 14.41 -4.14
CA ILE A 10 7.08 13.61 -4.90
C ILE A 10 7.91 12.74 -3.95
N LEU A 11 8.41 13.30 -2.85
CA LEU A 11 9.16 12.55 -1.83
C LEU A 11 8.35 11.41 -1.23
N PHE A 12 7.08 11.66 -0.89
CA PHE A 12 6.18 10.62 -0.39
C PHE A 12 6.01 9.47 -1.41
N LYS A 13 5.83 9.80 -2.69
CA LYS A 13 5.74 8.80 -3.77
C LYS A 13 7.05 8.03 -3.95
N ILE A 14 8.21 8.68 -3.80
CA ILE A 14 9.52 8.02 -3.85
C ILE A 14 9.63 6.99 -2.74
N ILE A 15 9.30 7.35 -1.50
CA ILE A 15 9.33 6.43 -0.35
C ILE A 15 8.42 5.22 -0.61
N GLN A 16 7.19 5.46 -1.04
CA GLN A 16 6.23 4.40 -1.35
C GLN A 16 6.73 3.48 -2.47
N THR A 17 7.28 4.06 -3.54
CA THR A 17 7.79 3.30 -4.70
C THR A 17 8.99 2.44 -4.31
N THR A 18 9.93 2.98 -3.53
CA THR A 18 11.08 2.23 -3.00
C THR A 18 10.63 1.08 -2.13
N HIS A 19 9.64 1.29 -1.25
CA HIS A 19 9.08 0.23 -0.42
C HIS A 19 8.45 -0.90 -1.27
N HIS A 20 7.66 -0.55 -2.29
CA HIS A 20 7.09 -1.55 -3.19
C HIS A 20 8.15 -2.28 -4.01
N LEU A 21 9.17 -1.57 -4.50
CA LEU A 21 10.29 -2.17 -5.23
C LEU A 21 11.05 -3.18 -4.37
N GLN A 22 11.31 -2.88 -3.10
CA GLN A 22 11.96 -3.83 -2.18
C GLN A 22 11.13 -5.11 -1.97
N ASN A 23 9.81 -4.99 -1.99
CA ASN A 23 8.91 -6.14 -1.84
C ASN A 23 8.76 -6.95 -3.14
N THR A 24 9.15 -6.40 -4.29
CA THR A 24 9.11 -7.09 -5.59
C THR A 24 10.48 -7.59 -6.05
N ALA A 25 11.56 -6.89 -5.67
CA ALA A 25 12.92 -7.19 -6.08
C ALA A 25 13.40 -8.49 -5.44
N VAL A 26 13.93 -9.39 -6.27
CA VAL A 26 14.51 -10.67 -5.84
C VAL A 26 15.80 -10.40 -5.04
N THR A 27 15.68 -10.20 -3.73
CA THR A 27 16.86 -10.09 -2.85
C THR A 27 17.25 -11.48 -2.38
N GLY A 28 18.43 -11.97 -2.77
CA GLY A 28 18.98 -13.24 -2.29
C GLY A 28 18.22 -14.51 -2.74
N GLY A 29 17.50 -14.45 -3.86
CA GLY A 29 16.81 -15.62 -4.45
C GLY A 29 15.50 -16.02 -3.75
N LYS A 30 15.00 -15.24 -2.79
CA LYS A 30 13.72 -15.48 -2.12
C LYS A 30 12.88 -14.20 -2.02
N THR A 31 12.22 -13.83 -3.10
CA THR A 31 10.98 -13.03 -2.99
C THR A 31 9.81 -13.98 -2.93
N VAL A 32 9.10 -13.98 -1.79
CA VAL A 32 7.79 -14.63 -1.70
C VAL A 32 6.80 -13.73 -2.43
N PRO A 33 6.20 -14.18 -3.55
CA PRO A 33 5.27 -13.34 -4.28
C PRO A 33 4.07 -12.97 -3.38
N PRO A 34 3.43 -11.80 -3.56
CA PRO A 34 2.22 -11.45 -2.80
C PRO A 34 1.19 -12.58 -2.84
N ALA A 35 0.59 -12.90 -1.69
CA ALA A 35 -0.37 -14.01 -1.57
C ALA A 35 -1.53 -13.90 -2.58
N SER A 36 -1.93 -12.68 -2.95
CA SER A 36 -2.94 -12.42 -3.98
C SER A 36 -2.51 -12.91 -5.37
N LEU A 37 -1.23 -12.73 -5.75
CA LEU A 37 -0.69 -13.21 -7.02
C LEU A 37 -0.49 -14.72 -7.01
N GLN A 38 -0.02 -15.29 -5.89
CA GLN A 38 0.07 -16.75 -5.74
C GLN A 38 -1.30 -17.42 -5.91
N ARG A 39 -2.36 -16.88 -5.28
CA ARG A 39 -3.72 -17.39 -5.47
C ARG A 39 -4.18 -17.35 -6.93
N LYS A 40 -3.78 -16.32 -7.69
CA LYS A 40 -4.10 -16.22 -9.13
C LYS A 40 -3.33 -17.24 -9.94
N MET A 41 -2.05 -17.46 -9.64
CA MET A 41 -1.24 -18.50 -10.26
C MET A 41 -1.87 -19.90 -10.06
N TRP A 42 -2.29 -20.25 -8.84
CA TRP A 42 -2.98 -21.53 -8.59
C TRP A 42 -4.28 -21.69 -9.38
N LYS A 43 -5.05 -20.60 -9.51
CA LYS A 43 -6.24 -20.59 -10.36
C LYS A 43 -5.89 -20.79 -11.83
N LEU A 44 -4.83 -20.17 -12.31
CA LEU A 44 -4.39 -20.29 -13.70
C LEU A 44 -3.92 -21.72 -14.02
N ALA A 45 -3.20 -22.36 -13.10
CA ALA A 45 -2.74 -23.74 -13.23
C ALA A 45 -3.90 -24.76 -13.38
N THR A 46 -5.09 -24.42 -12.87
CA THR A 46 -6.27 -25.30 -12.88
C THR A 46 -7.37 -24.84 -13.83
N LEU A 47 -7.16 -23.70 -14.52
CA LEU A 47 -8.14 -23.05 -15.39
C LEU A 47 -8.39 -23.86 -16.66
N VAL A 48 -7.32 -24.36 -17.29
CA VAL A 48 -7.40 -25.18 -18.49
C VAL A 48 -7.48 -26.64 -18.07
N ARG A 49 -8.57 -27.31 -18.41
CA ARG A 49 -8.77 -28.74 -18.14
C ARG A 49 -8.95 -29.49 -19.46
N PRO A 50 -7.90 -30.14 -19.97
CA PRO A 50 -8.00 -30.97 -21.17
C PRO A 50 -9.04 -32.08 -20.98
N ALA A 51 -9.77 -32.42 -22.04
CA ALA A 51 -10.74 -33.52 -22.01
C ALA A 51 -10.09 -34.89 -21.71
N SER A 52 -8.81 -35.04 -22.06
CA SER A 52 -7.97 -36.21 -21.74
C SER A 52 -6.63 -35.72 -21.17
N PRO A 53 -6.55 -35.47 -19.85
CA PRO A 53 -5.32 -34.95 -19.24
C PRO A 53 -4.21 -36.02 -19.26
N THR A 54 -3.02 -35.61 -19.69
CA THR A 54 -1.79 -36.38 -19.51
C THR A 54 -0.91 -35.71 -18.47
N GLU A 55 -0.08 -36.47 -17.78
CA GLU A 55 0.87 -35.94 -16.78
C GLU A 55 1.73 -34.82 -17.38
N ASP A 56 2.29 -35.05 -18.56
CA ASP A 56 3.08 -34.07 -19.31
C ASP A 56 2.30 -32.77 -19.58
N THR A 57 1.01 -32.87 -19.95
CA THR A 57 0.17 -31.68 -20.17
C THR A 57 -0.09 -30.92 -18.86
N MET A 58 -0.32 -31.62 -17.76
CA MET A 58 -0.55 -31.01 -16.44
C MET A 58 0.70 -30.29 -15.93
N VAL A 59 1.88 -30.89 -16.11
CA VAL A 59 3.18 -30.27 -15.81
C VAL A 59 3.39 -29.00 -16.63
N LYS A 60 3.08 -29.02 -17.93
CA LYS A 60 3.17 -27.84 -18.80
C LYS A 60 2.23 -26.71 -18.37
N LEU A 61 1.00 -27.03 -17.99
CA LEU A 61 0.03 -26.05 -17.49
C LEU A 61 0.47 -25.43 -16.14
N ALA A 62 0.98 -26.25 -15.23
CA ALA A 62 1.54 -25.77 -13.97
C ALA A 62 2.77 -24.86 -14.21
N GLY A 63 3.70 -25.29 -15.07
CA GLY A 63 4.87 -24.50 -15.46
C GLY A 63 4.51 -23.18 -16.12
N ASN A 64 3.47 -23.16 -16.97
CA ASN A 64 2.95 -21.93 -17.57
C ASN A 64 2.43 -20.96 -16.50
N ALA A 65 1.68 -21.46 -15.52
CA ALA A 65 1.16 -20.62 -14.44
C ALA A 65 2.29 -20.02 -13.57
N VAL A 66 3.33 -20.80 -13.27
CA VAL A 66 4.53 -20.32 -12.56
C VAL A 66 5.25 -19.26 -13.39
N ASN A 67 5.43 -19.48 -14.69
CA ASN A 67 6.05 -18.50 -15.58
C ASN A 67 5.24 -17.21 -15.67
N TRP A 68 3.90 -17.30 -15.69
CA TRP A 68 3.02 -16.15 -15.63
C TRP A 68 3.25 -15.33 -14.34
N LEU A 69 3.35 -15.99 -13.19
CA LEU A 69 3.63 -15.32 -11.91
C LEU A 69 4.99 -14.61 -11.94
N HIS A 70 6.01 -15.29 -12.45
CA HIS A 70 7.35 -14.73 -12.61
C HIS A 70 7.32 -13.47 -13.50
N THR A 71 6.67 -13.56 -14.65
CA THR A 71 6.51 -12.44 -15.59
C THR A 71 5.80 -11.26 -14.93
N CYS A 72 4.74 -11.51 -14.13
CA CYS A 72 4.06 -10.45 -13.38
C CYS A 72 4.98 -9.76 -12.37
N MET A 73 5.82 -10.52 -11.65
CA MET A 73 6.77 -9.94 -10.71
C MET A 73 7.82 -9.07 -11.42
N GLN A 74 8.34 -9.53 -12.55
CA GLN A 74 9.29 -8.77 -13.36
C GLN A 74 8.66 -7.45 -13.85
N ILE A 75 7.44 -7.49 -14.37
CA ILE A 75 6.71 -6.28 -14.81
C ILE A 75 6.55 -5.27 -13.66
N LEU A 76 6.24 -5.73 -12.45
CA LEU A 76 6.11 -4.85 -11.28
C LEU A 76 7.45 -4.22 -10.89
N GLU A 77 8.53 -5.01 -10.92
CA GLU A 77 9.87 -4.51 -10.65
C GLU A 77 10.28 -3.42 -11.65
N GLU A 78 10.18 -3.71 -12.95
CA GLU A 78 10.47 -2.76 -14.03
C GLU A 78 9.62 -1.49 -13.90
N HIS A 79 8.33 -1.65 -13.60
CA HIS A 79 7.41 -0.53 -13.39
C HIS A 79 7.87 0.38 -12.25
N TYR A 80 8.17 -0.19 -11.07
CA TYR A 80 8.59 0.62 -9.93
C TYR A 80 9.98 1.25 -10.14
N GLN A 81 10.90 0.57 -10.82
CA GLN A 81 12.20 1.16 -11.22
C GLN A 81 11.99 2.39 -12.12
N GLU A 82 11.12 2.29 -13.12
CA GLU A 82 10.83 3.39 -14.04
C GLU A 82 10.11 4.56 -13.35
N ILE A 83 9.12 4.28 -12.49
CA ILE A 83 8.45 5.30 -11.69
C ILE A 83 9.45 6.02 -10.78
N LEU A 84 10.34 5.29 -10.10
CA LEU A 84 11.36 5.86 -9.24
C LEU A 84 12.28 6.81 -10.03
N ARG A 85 12.74 6.38 -11.21
CA ARG A 85 13.56 7.20 -12.12
C ARG A 85 12.84 8.50 -12.50
N GLN A 86 11.58 8.41 -12.93
CA GLN A 86 10.77 9.57 -13.29
C GLN A 86 10.54 10.53 -12.13
N LEU A 87 10.27 10.02 -10.93
CA LEU A 87 10.07 10.83 -9.73
C LEU A 87 11.36 11.55 -9.32
N MET A 88 12.50 10.87 -9.37
CA MET A 88 13.81 11.48 -9.11
C MET A 88 14.12 12.59 -10.12
N ASP A 89 13.83 12.37 -11.40
CA ASP A 89 14.00 13.38 -12.44
C ASP A 89 13.07 14.58 -12.26
N LYS A 90 11.82 14.34 -11.82
CA LYS A 90 10.89 15.42 -11.46
C LYS A 90 11.38 16.21 -10.26
N LEU A 91 11.85 15.53 -9.20
CA LEU A 91 12.37 16.18 -8.00
C LEU A 91 13.56 17.10 -8.34
N LYS A 92 14.50 16.63 -9.17
CA LYS A 92 15.66 17.44 -9.65
C LYS A 92 15.24 18.71 -10.41
N ARG A 93 14.10 18.67 -11.11
CA ARG A 93 13.58 19.81 -11.87
C ARG A 93 12.81 20.83 -11.02
N ILE A 94 12.42 20.48 -9.79
CA ILE A 94 11.82 21.45 -8.88
C ILE A 94 12.92 22.44 -8.49
N HIS A 95 12.83 23.64 -9.06
CA HIS A 95 13.80 24.70 -8.81
C HIS A 95 13.67 25.15 -7.34
N LEU A 96 14.64 24.79 -6.51
CA LEU A 96 14.73 25.16 -5.07
C LEU A 96 14.99 26.67 -4.85
N LYS A 97 14.88 27.50 -5.89
CA LYS A 97 15.35 28.89 -5.87
C LYS A 97 14.57 29.78 -4.90
N ASN A 98 13.35 29.39 -4.53
CA ASN A 98 12.46 30.13 -3.63
C ASN A 98 12.26 29.39 -2.30
N TRP A 99 13.18 28.47 -1.95
CA TRP A 99 13.10 27.72 -0.70
C TRP A 99 13.20 28.62 0.53
N PRO A 100 14.08 29.65 0.60
CA PRO A 100 14.11 30.55 1.76
C PRO A 100 12.77 31.28 1.96
N GLU A 101 12.17 31.78 0.88
CA GLU A 101 10.88 32.48 0.90
C GLU A 101 9.73 31.56 1.32
N ALA A 102 9.75 30.30 0.87
CA ALA A 102 8.73 29.31 1.25
C ALA A 102 8.79 28.90 2.73
N PHE A 103 9.96 29.02 3.38
CA PHE A 103 10.13 28.75 4.81
C PHE A 103 9.78 29.98 5.64
N GLN A 104 10.11 31.19 5.16
CA GLN A 104 9.70 32.45 5.77
C GLN A 104 8.17 32.56 5.84
N ASP A 105 7.46 32.20 4.76
CA ASP A 105 5.99 32.13 4.75
C ASP A 105 5.43 31.19 5.84
N MET A 106 6.12 30.09 6.17
CA MET A 106 5.66 29.16 7.21
C MET A 106 5.95 29.67 8.62
N GLU A 107 7.08 30.34 8.83
CA GLU A 107 7.41 30.96 10.12
C GLU A 107 6.46 32.12 10.44
N ASP A 108 6.12 32.95 9.45
CA ASP A 108 5.20 34.09 9.63
C ASP A 108 3.76 33.64 9.98
N HIS A 109 3.32 32.48 9.47
CA HIS A 109 2.02 31.89 9.82
C HIS A 109 2.05 31.02 11.09
N GLY A 110 3.23 30.72 11.63
CA GLY A 110 3.43 30.07 12.93
C GLY A 110 3.28 31.01 14.13
N HIS A 111 3.22 32.33 13.89
CA HIS A 111 3.08 33.39 14.90
C HIS A 111 1.72 34.09 14.87
N SER A 112 0.63 33.38 14.56
CA SER A 112 -0.68 33.85 15.01
C SER A 112 -0.69 33.82 16.54
N THR A 113 -0.51 34.99 17.15
CA THR A 113 -0.77 35.22 18.57
C THR A 113 -2.13 34.62 18.92
N PRO A 114 -2.29 34.02 20.12
CA PRO A 114 -3.61 33.62 20.57
C PRO A 114 -4.46 34.89 20.57
N GLY A 115 -5.49 34.91 19.73
CA GLY A 115 -6.48 35.99 19.73
C GLY A 115 -7.05 36.17 21.14
N PRO A 116 -7.53 37.37 21.48
CA PRO A 116 -8.06 37.64 22.82
C PRO A 116 -9.09 36.58 23.20
N ALA A 117 -8.97 36.09 24.44
CA ALA A 117 -9.81 35.02 24.96
C ALA A 117 -11.29 35.32 24.68
N PRO A 118 -12.06 34.36 24.14
CA PRO A 118 -13.49 34.58 23.92
C PRO A 118 -14.16 34.89 25.25
N GLU A 119 -15.03 35.90 25.25
CA GLU A 119 -15.80 36.30 26.43
C GLU A 119 -16.55 35.10 27.05
N PRO A 120 -16.72 35.06 28.37
CA PRO A 120 -17.34 33.93 29.05
C PRO A 120 -18.78 33.74 28.55
N VAL A 121 -18.99 32.65 27.83
CA VAL A 121 -20.31 32.21 27.38
C VAL A 121 -21.19 31.93 28.60
N PRO A 122 -22.40 32.52 28.71
CA PRO A 122 -23.30 32.23 29.82
C PRO A 122 -23.66 30.75 29.82
N LYS A 123 -23.49 30.10 30.99
CA LYS A 123 -23.74 28.67 31.20
C LYS A 123 -25.19 28.34 30.81
N ARG A 124 -25.36 27.63 29.70
CA ARG A 124 -26.66 27.07 29.29
C ARG A 124 -27.05 26.00 30.33
N VAL A 125 -28.18 26.24 30.98
CA VAL A 125 -28.84 25.31 31.89
C VAL A 125 -29.10 24.00 31.14
N ALA A 126 -28.76 22.87 31.78
CA ALA A 126 -28.94 21.55 31.21
C ALA A 126 -30.43 21.25 31.01
N SER A 127 -30.84 21.13 29.76
CA SER A 127 -32.09 20.46 29.39
C SER A 127 -31.72 19.08 28.85
N THR A 128 -32.11 18.07 29.63
CA THR A 128 -32.12 16.66 29.28
C THR A 128 -33.04 16.42 28.09
N GLU A 129 -32.52 15.93 26.97
CA GLU A 129 -33.32 15.18 26.02
C GLU A 129 -32.46 14.29 25.12
N THR A 130 -32.81 13.01 25.15
CA THR A 130 -32.32 11.88 24.36
C THR A 130 -32.76 12.01 22.90
N ASP A 131 -31.88 11.78 21.91
CA ASP A 131 -32.16 10.83 20.83
C ASP A 131 -30.96 10.56 19.90
N ASN A 132 -31.04 9.39 19.30
CA ASN A 132 -30.12 8.64 18.47
C ASN A 132 -29.57 9.35 17.21
N PHE A 133 -28.24 9.23 16.97
CA PHE A 133 -27.73 9.10 15.60
C PHE A 133 -26.44 8.25 15.50
N ARG A 134 -26.65 6.95 15.35
CA ARG A 134 -25.89 5.94 14.59
C ARG A 134 -24.51 6.37 14.02
N GLN A 135 -23.44 6.04 14.73
CA GLN A 135 -22.11 5.84 14.13
C GLN A 135 -22.00 4.40 13.60
N LYS A 136 -21.57 4.23 12.35
CA LYS A 136 -21.14 2.93 11.82
C LYS A 136 -19.67 2.69 12.21
N PRO A 137 -19.31 1.57 12.85
CA PRO A 137 -17.92 1.20 13.03
C PRO A 137 -17.40 0.43 11.81
N CYS A 138 -16.19 0.78 11.36
CA CYS A 138 -15.38 -0.05 10.46
C CYS A 138 -14.26 -0.69 11.29
N THR A 139 -14.41 -1.96 11.68
CA THR A 139 -13.32 -2.95 11.83
C THR A 139 -13.96 -4.30 12.11
N ASN A 140 -13.88 -5.23 11.16
CA ASN A 140 -14.07 -6.65 11.46
C ASN A 140 -12.76 -7.16 12.06
N THR A 141 -12.77 -7.38 13.36
CA THR A 141 -11.90 -8.34 14.03
C THR A 141 -12.71 -9.63 14.09
N GLU A 142 -12.45 -10.57 13.18
CA GLU A 142 -12.90 -11.95 13.38
C GLU A 142 -11.74 -12.74 13.97
N GLU A 143 -11.82 -12.95 15.28
CA GLU A 143 -11.29 -14.13 15.94
C GLU A 143 -11.88 -15.36 15.24
N VAL A 144 -11.02 -16.22 14.71
CA VAL A 144 -11.40 -17.60 14.39
C VAL A 144 -10.71 -18.48 15.41
N GLN A 145 -11.54 -19.14 16.23
CA GLN A 145 -11.15 -20.15 17.20
C GLN A 145 -10.36 -21.27 16.53
N GLU A 146 -9.13 -21.47 16.98
CA GLU A 146 -8.41 -22.72 16.82
C GLU A 146 -9.08 -23.79 17.67
N ASN A 147 -9.77 -24.73 17.03
CA ASN A 147 -9.65 -26.14 17.40
C ASN A 147 -10.20 -26.99 16.27
N HIS A 148 -9.43 -27.98 15.83
CA HIS A 148 -9.80 -29.37 15.50
C HIS A 148 -8.56 -30.00 14.85
N GLY A 149 -7.93 -30.94 15.55
CA GLY A 149 -6.66 -31.54 15.17
C GLY A 149 -6.73 -32.66 14.13
N MET A 150 -5.55 -33.28 13.98
CA MET A 150 -5.23 -34.61 13.42
C MET A 150 -4.94 -34.68 11.89
N PRO A 151 -4.17 -35.70 11.41
CA PRO A 151 -2.70 -35.63 11.36
C PRO A 151 -2.14 -36.19 10.03
N TRP A 152 -1.08 -35.60 9.45
CA TRP A 152 -0.27 -36.38 8.50
C TRP A 152 1.21 -36.08 8.74
N GLY A 153 1.85 -37.02 9.44
CA GLY A 153 3.28 -37.17 9.44
C GLY A 153 3.75 -37.69 8.09
N LEU A 154 4.89 -37.20 7.64
CA LEU A 154 5.74 -37.85 6.66
C LEU A 154 7.08 -38.06 7.35
N GLY A 155 7.31 -39.31 7.75
CA GLY A 155 8.65 -39.83 7.81
C GLY A 155 9.07 -40.17 6.38
N ASP A 156 10.28 -39.76 6.03
CA ASP A 156 11.37 -40.65 5.61
C ASP A 156 12.69 -40.00 6.08
#